data_AF-A0AAV3RAG0-F1
#
_entry.id   AF-A0AAV3RAG0-F1
#
_cell.length_a   1.000
_cell.length_b   1.000
_cell.length_c   1.000
_cell.angle_alpha   90.00
_cell.angle_beta   90.00
_cell.angle_gamma   90.00
#
_symmetry.space_group_name_H-M   'P 1'
#
loop_
_entity.id
_entity.type
_entity.pdbx_description
1 polymer ?
#
loop_
_entity_poly.entity_id
_entity_poly.type
_entity_poly.pdbx_seq_one_letter_code
_entity_poly.pdbx_strand_id
1 'polypeptide(L)'
;MSEDFRKIQDQLDLTETQILHKVLEGINDTLEALGRDINEFHLVSFNYVASEFERHTREIAAEKNIPIPEEDLHAINRLNAEQSEAFNIIFNCAMLNKGGLFFVDGPGGTGKSFLYKVLLAHIRAKGFIGLVVASSGIASSWIFRRSDCTFSI
;
A
#
# COMPACT_ATOMS: atom_id res chain seq x y z
N MET A 1 25.60 -2.14 20.12
CA MET A 1 24.36 -2.90 19.85
C MET A 1 23.63 -3.32 21.12
N SER A 2 24.27 -3.94 22.12
CA SER A 2 23.59 -4.25 23.41
C SER A 2 23.43 -3.03 24.33
N GLU A 3 24.29 -2.01 24.19
CA GLU A 3 24.26 -0.83 25.07
C GLU A 3 23.17 0.18 24.71
N ASP A 4 22.72 0.21 23.46
CA ASP A 4 21.68 1.14 23.00
C ASP A 4 20.30 0.78 23.58
N PHE A 5 20.07 -0.51 23.87
CA PHE A 5 18.85 -0.98 24.53
C PHE A 5 18.79 -0.65 26.03
N ARG A 6 19.95 -0.51 26.69
CA ARG A 6 19.99 -0.10 28.09
C ARG A 6 19.55 1.35 28.31
N LYS A 7 19.66 2.21 27.29
CA LYS A 7 19.21 3.61 27.41
C LYS A 7 17.70 3.80 27.29
N ILE A 8 16.99 2.80 26.78
CA ILE A 8 15.51 2.76 26.76
C ILE A 8 14.97 2.28 28.12
N GLN A 9 15.83 1.70 28.96
CA GLN A 9 15.47 1.05 30.22
C GLN A 9 14.99 2.01 31.32
N ASP A 10 15.24 3.31 31.20
CA ASP A 10 14.83 4.28 32.22
C ASP A 10 13.42 4.87 32.02
N GLN A 11 12.67 4.49 30.98
CA GLN A 11 11.38 5.15 30.69
C GLN A 11 10.10 4.32 30.68
N LEU A 12 10.12 2.99 30.52
CA LEU A 12 8.87 2.22 30.50
C LEU A 12 9.10 0.80 31.05
N ASP A 13 8.29 0.39 32.04
CA ASP A 13 8.19 -0.98 32.58
C ASP A 13 7.79 -2.00 31.49
N LEU A 14 8.70 -2.27 30.55
CA LEU A 14 8.49 -3.26 29.50
C LEU A 14 9.05 -4.60 29.99
N THR A 15 8.16 -5.58 30.14
CA THR A 15 8.51 -6.93 30.58
C THR A 15 9.39 -7.64 29.54
N GLU A 16 10.30 -8.53 29.95
CA GLU A 16 11.20 -9.28 29.04
C GLU A 16 10.45 -9.95 27.87
N THR A 17 9.20 -10.36 28.10
CA THR A 17 8.30 -10.93 27.08
C THR A 17 7.95 -9.96 25.96
N GLN A 18 7.78 -8.67 26.26
CA GLN A 18 7.48 -7.63 25.25
C GLN A 18 8.71 -7.32 24.40
N ILE A 19 9.90 -7.39 24.99
CA ILE A 19 11.17 -7.24 24.26
C ILE A 19 11.38 -8.44 23.34
N LEU A 20 11.20 -9.66 23.86
CA LEU A 20 11.29 -10.89 23.08
C LEU A 20 10.33 -10.86 21.89
N HIS A 21 9.08 -10.42 22.11
CA HIS A 21 8.08 -10.29 21.06
C HIS A 21 8.53 -9.35 19.93
N LYS A 22 9.01 -8.14 20.29
CA LYS A 22 9.49 -7.16 19.30
C LYS A 22 10.72 -7.64 18.51
N VAL A 23 11.62 -8.38 19.17
CA VAL A 23 12.80 -8.94 18.50
C VAL A 23 12.39 -10.05 17.53
N LEU A 24 11.49 -10.94 17.94
CA LEU A 24 10.97 -12.00 17.08
C LEU A 24 10.21 -11.45 15.88
N GLU A 25 9.44 -10.38 16.08
CA GLU A 25 8.77 -9.64 15.00
C GLU A 25 9.79 -9.11 13.98
N GLY A 26 10.84 -8.40 14.43
CA GLY A 26 11.87 -7.89 13.52
C GLY A 26 12.61 -9.00 12.76
N ILE A 27 12.86 -10.15 13.40
CA ILE A 27 13.46 -11.31 12.74
C ILE A 27 12.50 -11.90 11.69
N ASN A 28 11.22 -12.05 12.05
CA ASN A 28 10.20 -12.58 11.14
C ASN A 28 10.09 -11.72 9.88
N ASP A 29 10.13 -10.41 10.01
CA ASP A 29 10.06 -9.47 8.87
C ASP A 29 11.23 -9.65 7.90
N THR A 30 12.41 -9.86 8.48
CA THR A 30 13.63 -10.08 7.71
C THR A 30 13.59 -11.42 6.96
N LEU A 31 13.04 -12.46 7.60
CA LEU A 31 12.91 -13.79 7.02
C LEU A 31 11.80 -13.85 5.95
N GLU A 32 10.66 -13.19 6.18
CA GLU A 32 9.58 -13.05 5.21
C GLU A 32 10.08 -12.33 3.94
N ALA A 33 10.92 -11.29 4.08
CA ALA A 33 11.55 -10.61 2.95
C ALA A 33 12.48 -11.53 2.13
N LEU A 34 13.02 -12.58 2.76
CA LEU A 34 13.84 -13.61 2.12
C LEU A 34 13.01 -14.82 1.66
N GLY A 35 11.68 -14.81 1.86
CA GLY A 35 10.77 -15.89 1.50
C GLY A 35 10.88 -17.12 2.40
N ARG A 36 11.29 -16.96 3.66
CA ARG A 36 11.51 -18.06 4.62
C ARG A 36 10.61 -17.89 5.84
N ASP A 37 10.15 -19.01 6.39
CA ASP A 37 9.30 -19.01 7.57
C ASP A 37 10.14 -19.08 8.85
N ILE A 38 9.82 -18.25 9.84
CA ILE A 38 10.57 -18.19 11.11
C ILE A 38 10.49 -19.49 11.91
N ASN A 39 9.41 -20.28 11.75
CA ASN A 39 9.26 -21.57 12.43
C ASN A 39 10.24 -22.62 11.88
N GLU A 40 10.84 -22.42 10.70
CA GLU A 40 11.92 -23.28 10.20
C GLU A 40 13.18 -23.17 11.08
N PHE A 41 13.43 -22.00 11.66
CA PHE A 41 14.69 -21.70 12.36
C PHE A 41 14.67 -22.06 13.85
N HIS A 42 13.55 -22.55 14.38
CA HIS A 42 13.40 -23.02 15.77
C HIS A 42 13.97 -22.02 16.81
N LEU A 43 13.81 -20.71 16.55
CA LEU A 43 14.39 -19.64 17.38
C LEU A 43 13.72 -19.54 18.76
N VAL A 44 12.52 -20.12 18.90
CA VAL A 44 11.74 -20.20 20.13
C VAL A 44 11.11 -21.57 20.26
N SER A 45 10.90 -22.00 21.50
CA SER A 45 10.30 -23.30 21.84
C SER A 45 8.79 -23.40 21.52
N PHE A 46 8.20 -22.32 21.00
CA PHE A 46 6.80 -22.22 20.60
C PHE A 46 6.71 -21.74 19.15
N ASN A 47 5.67 -22.15 18.43
CA ASN A 47 5.42 -21.63 17.09
C ASN A 47 5.09 -20.14 17.17
N TYR A 48 5.89 -19.34 16.49
CA TYR A 48 5.66 -17.90 16.41
C TYR A 48 4.52 -17.65 15.42
N VAL A 49 3.41 -17.14 15.95
CA VAL A 49 2.28 -16.68 15.15
C VAL A 49 2.36 -15.16 15.16
N ALA A 50 2.86 -14.58 14.07
CA ALA A 50 2.72 -13.14 13.84
C ALA A 50 1.22 -12.80 13.95
N SER A 51 0.87 -11.75 14.70
CA SER A 51 -0.55 -11.44 14.81
C SER A 51 -1.06 -11.03 13.44
N GLU A 52 -2.22 -11.56 13.06
CA GLU A 52 -2.84 -11.24 11.77
C GLU A 52 -3.05 -9.72 11.65
N PHE A 53 -3.29 -9.05 12.78
CA PHE A 53 -3.39 -7.60 12.90
C PHE A 53 -2.10 -6.85 12.52
N GLU A 54 -0.92 -7.35 12.89
CA GLU A 54 0.37 -6.75 12.52
C GLU A 54 0.63 -6.88 11.02
N ARG A 55 0.31 -8.03 10.41
CA ARG A 55 0.40 -8.22 8.95
C ARG A 55 -0.52 -7.27 8.19
N HIS A 56 -1.78 -7.13 8.61
CA HIS A 56 -2.72 -6.17 8.02
C HIS A 56 -2.19 -4.73 8.15
N THR A 57 -1.59 -4.37 9.28
CA THR A 57 -1.02 -3.04 9.49
C THR A 57 0.14 -2.77 8.53
N ARG A 58 1.00 -3.77 8.28
CA ARG A 58 2.12 -3.64 7.35
C ARG A 58 1.68 -3.47 5.90
N GLU A 59 0.72 -4.26 5.43
CA GLU A 59 0.22 -4.15 4.06
C GLU A 59 -0.51 -2.82 3.82
N ILE A 60 -1.33 -2.39 4.78
CA ILE A 60 -1.99 -1.08 4.74
C ILE A 60 -0.95 0.05 4.74
N ALA A 61 0.08 -0.05 5.57
CA ALA A 61 1.16 0.94 5.62
C ALA A 61 1.95 0.94 4.31
N ALA A 62 2.26 -0.21 3.73
CA ALA A 62 2.96 -0.32 2.46
C ALA A 62 2.18 0.35 1.32
N GLU A 63 0.86 0.14 1.26
CA GLU A 63 0.00 0.72 0.22
C GLU A 63 -0.14 2.25 0.37
N LYS A 64 -0.21 2.76 1.60
CA LYS A 64 -0.25 4.21 1.88
C LYS A 64 1.08 4.92 1.56
N ASN A 65 2.19 4.22 1.66
CA ASN A 65 3.53 4.77 1.39
C ASN A 65 3.96 4.66 -0.08
N ILE A 66 3.07 4.24 -1.00
CA ILE A 66 3.37 4.22 -2.42
C ILE A 66 3.58 5.68 -2.88
N PRO A 67 4.74 6.02 -3.47
CA PRO A 67 5.00 7.37 -3.94
C PRO A 67 4.03 7.71 -5.07
N ILE A 68 3.44 8.90 -4.98
CA ILE A 68 2.52 9.43 -5.99
C ILE A 68 3.33 10.36 -6.88
N PRO A 69 3.47 10.08 -8.19
CA PRO A 69 4.13 11.00 -9.10
C PRO A 69 3.40 12.34 -9.15
N GLU A 70 4.11 13.46 -8.99
CA GLU A 70 3.52 14.81 -9.11
C GLU A 70 2.83 15.03 -10.47
N GLU A 71 3.35 14.40 -11.53
CA GLU A 71 2.73 14.39 -12.85
C GLU A 71 1.28 13.87 -12.83
N ASP A 72 0.96 12.90 -11.98
CA ASP A 72 -0.36 12.30 -11.87
C ASP A 72 -1.34 13.15 -11.07
N LEU A 73 -0.83 13.98 -10.16
CA LEU A 73 -1.62 15.01 -9.49
C LEU A 73 -1.98 16.14 -10.45
N HIS A 74 -1.01 16.60 -11.26
CA HIS A 74 -1.26 17.64 -12.25
C HIS A 74 -2.08 17.17 -13.46
N ALA A 75 -2.15 15.85 -13.70
CA ALA A 75 -2.91 15.25 -14.79
C ALA A 75 -4.42 15.51 -14.72
N ILE A 76 -4.96 15.93 -13.56
CA ILE A 76 -6.37 16.35 -13.44
C ILE A 76 -6.72 17.50 -14.39
N ASN A 77 -5.77 18.41 -14.65
CA ASN A 77 -5.98 19.55 -15.55
C ASN A 77 -6.07 19.15 -17.04
N ARG A 78 -5.77 17.88 -17.37
CA ARG A 78 -5.81 17.34 -18.74
C ARG A 78 -7.06 16.49 -18.99
N LEU A 79 -7.94 16.34 -17.99
CA LEU A 79 -9.19 15.62 -18.15
C LEU A 79 -10.14 16.42 -19.06
N ASN A 80 -10.89 15.71 -19.90
CA ASN A 80 -12.00 16.32 -20.63
C ASN A 80 -13.20 16.59 -19.68
N ALA A 81 -14.21 17.33 -20.14
CA ALA A 81 -15.36 17.70 -19.31
C ALA A 81 -16.11 16.47 -18.73
N GLU A 82 -16.31 15.42 -19.54
CA GLU A 82 -17.01 14.20 -19.13
C GLU A 82 -16.22 13.40 -18.08
N GLN A 83 -14.90 13.27 -18.29
CA GLN A 83 -13.99 12.62 -17.35
C GLN A 83 -13.85 13.41 -16.06
N SER A 84 -13.82 14.74 -16.12
CA SER A 84 -13.79 15.60 -14.94
C SER A 84 -15.06 15.46 -14.12
N GLU A 85 -16.21 15.33 -14.77
CA GLU A 85 -17.48 15.10 -14.07
C GLU A 85 -17.50 13.72 -13.39
N ALA A 86 -17.11 12.67 -14.11
CA ALA A 86 -16.99 11.33 -13.55
C ALA A 86 -16.00 11.28 -12.37
N PHE A 87 -14.84 11.96 -12.51
CA PHE A 87 -13.86 12.10 -11.45
C PHE A 87 -14.49 12.74 -10.21
N ASN A 88 -15.16 13.88 -10.36
CA ASN A 88 -15.76 14.60 -9.23
C ASN A 88 -16.81 13.76 -8.50
N ILE A 89 -17.67 13.04 -9.23
CA ILE A 89 -18.70 12.18 -8.64
C ILE A 89 -18.05 11.07 -7.81
N ILE A 90 -17.10 10.34 -8.38
CA ILE A 90 -16.45 9.20 -7.72
C ILE A 90 -15.59 9.68 -6.55
N PHE A 91 -14.82 10.76 -6.77
CA PHE A 91 -13.96 11.33 -5.73
C PHE A 91 -14.77 11.83 -4.54
N ASN A 92 -15.87 12.58 -4.76
CA ASN A 92 -16.73 13.04 -3.68
C ASN A 92 -17.41 11.87 -2.95
N CYS A 93 -17.83 10.83 -3.66
CA CYS A 93 -18.37 9.62 -3.03
C CYS A 93 -17.36 8.96 -2.10
N ALA A 94 -16.09 8.86 -2.54
CA ALA A 94 -15.00 8.34 -1.72
C ALA A 94 -14.71 9.23 -0.51
N MET A 95 -14.64 10.56 -0.68
CA MET A 95 -14.38 11.50 0.42
C MET A 95 -15.50 11.51 1.48
N LEU A 96 -16.75 11.30 1.08
CA LEU A 96 -17.90 11.27 1.98
C LEU A 96 -18.15 9.90 2.62
N ASN A 97 -17.30 8.89 2.34
CA ASN A 97 -17.48 7.50 2.77
C ASN A 97 -18.89 6.95 2.48
N LYS A 98 -19.53 7.42 1.40
CA LYS A 98 -20.92 7.04 1.09
C LYS A 98 -21.03 5.62 0.53
N GLY A 99 -19.90 5.01 0.15
CA GLY A 99 -19.87 3.76 -0.59
C GLY A 99 -20.51 3.91 -1.97
N GLY A 100 -20.05 3.15 -2.95
CA GLY A 100 -20.61 3.22 -4.29
C GLY A 100 -19.94 2.27 -5.26
N LEU A 101 -20.72 1.76 -6.21
CA LEU A 101 -20.22 0.99 -7.33
C LEU A 101 -20.42 1.82 -8.59
N PHE A 102 -19.32 2.13 -9.28
CA PHE A 102 -19.31 2.98 -10.46
C PHE A 102 -18.80 2.20 -11.66
N PHE A 103 -19.52 2.33 -12.78
CA PHE A 103 -19.11 1.79 -14.07
C PHE A 103 -18.76 2.96 -14.98
N VAL A 104 -17.51 2.99 -15.45
CA VAL A 104 -17.05 3.98 -16.44
C VAL A 104 -17.01 3.30 -17.79
N ASP A 105 -18.00 3.58 -18.62
CA ASP A 105 -18.05 3.13 -20.00
C ASP A 105 -17.65 4.25 -20.96
N GLY A 106 -17.07 3.88 -22.09
CA GLY A 106 -16.84 4.81 -23.18
C GLY A 106 -16.24 4.13 -24.40
N PRO A 107 -16.21 4.82 -25.55
CA PRO A 107 -15.58 4.31 -26.77
C PRO A 107 -14.12 3.87 -26.57
N GLY A 108 -13.64 2.92 -27.38
CA GLY A 108 -12.22 2.55 -27.37
C GLY A 108 -11.32 3.77 -27.59
N GLY A 109 -10.23 3.90 -26.82
CA GLY A 109 -9.28 5.02 -26.96
C GLY A 109 -9.63 6.30 -26.20
N THR A 110 -10.75 6.37 -25.46
CA THR A 110 -11.14 7.58 -24.70
C THR A 110 -10.39 7.81 -23.39
N GLY A 111 -9.22 7.21 -23.20
CA GLY A 111 -8.39 7.49 -22.02
C GLY A 111 -9.01 7.05 -20.68
N LYS A 112 -9.87 6.02 -20.65
CA LYS A 112 -10.40 5.46 -19.38
C LYS A 112 -9.30 5.12 -18.38
N SER A 113 -8.20 4.55 -18.87
CA SER A 113 -7.01 4.27 -18.05
C SER A 113 -6.38 5.54 -17.46
N PHE A 114 -6.43 6.66 -18.19
CA PHE A 114 -5.95 7.96 -17.70
C PHE A 114 -6.82 8.47 -16.55
N LEU A 115 -8.15 8.38 -16.68
CA LEU A 115 -9.08 8.73 -15.59
C LEU A 115 -8.80 7.91 -14.32
N TYR A 116 -8.60 6.59 -14.44
CA TYR A 116 -8.27 5.76 -13.27
C TYR A 116 -6.93 6.14 -12.63
N LYS A 117 -5.91 6.49 -13.44
CA LYS A 117 -4.60 6.94 -12.94
C LYS A 117 -4.76 8.21 -12.09
N VAL A 118 -5.48 9.21 -12.61
CA VAL A 118 -5.71 10.49 -11.91
C VAL A 118 -6.54 10.27 -10.64
N LEU A 119 -7.60 9.46 -10.72
CA LEU A 119 -8.45 9.13 -9.58
C LEU A 119 -7.64 8.46 -8.46
N LEU A 120 -6.81 7.47 -8.81
CA LEU A 120 -5.97 6.77 -7.87
C LEU A 120 -4.96 7.70 -7.18
N ALA A 121 -4.29 8.57 -7.96
CA ALA A 121 -3.34 9.54 -7.43
C ALA A 121 -4.00 10.49 -6.41
N HIS A 122 -5.19 11.00 -6.71
CA HIS A 122 -5.90 11.92 -5.82
C HIS A 122 -6.44 11.25 -4.56
N ILE A 123 -6.94 10.01 -4.67
CA ILE A 123 -7.39 9.21 -3.52
C ILE A 123 -6.19 8.92 -2.59
N ARG A 124 -5.05 8.49 -3.16
CA ARG A 124 -3.83 8.23 -2.39
C ARG A 124 -3.27 9.50 -1.76
N ALA A 125 -3.33 10.64 -2.44
CA ALA A 125 -2.86 11.93 -1.91
C ALA A 125 -3.67 12.41 -0.70
N LYS A 126 -4.91 11.92 -0.56
CA LYS A 126 -5.74 12.14 0.63
C LYS A 126 -5.50 11.13 1.75
N GLY A 127 -4.59 10.17 1.56
CA GLY A 127 -4.23 9.14 2.54
C GLY A 127 -5.16 7.93 2.56
N PHE A 128 -6.04 7.79 1.57
CA PHE A 128 -6.89 6.62 1.40
C PHE A 128 -6.15 5.49 0.65
N ILE A 129 -6.61 4.27 0.87
CA ILE A 129 -6.10 3.07 0.21
C ILE A 129 -6.84 2.90 -1.11
N GLY A 130 -6.14 3.06 -2.22
CA GLY A 130 -6.69 2.83 -3.56
C GLY A 130 -6.18 1.53 -4.14
N LEU A 131 -7.01 0.49 -4.16
CA LEU A 131 -6.69 -0.78 -4.81
C LEU A 131 -7.22 -0.76 -6.24
N VAL A 132 -6.35 -1.06 -7.19
CA VAL A 132 -6.76 -1.19 -8.59
C VAL A 132 -6.44 -2.62 -9.04
N VAL A 133 -7.49 -3.33 -9.46
CA VAL A 133 -7.41 -4.72 -9.89
C VAL A 133 -7.67 -4.75 -11.40
N ALA A 134 -6.73 -5.32 -12.15
CA ALA A 134 -6.92 -5.59 -13.57
C ALA A 134 -6.96 -7.11 -13.79
N SER A 135 -7.97 -7.58 -14.53
CA SER A 135 -8.17 -9.01 -14.79
C SER A 135 -7.21 -9.60 -15.82
N SER A 136 -6.40 -8.78 -16.51
CA SER A 136 -5.38 -9.24 -17.45
C SER A 136 -3.97 -8.93 -16.93
N GLY A 137 -3.10 -9.95 -16.90
CA GLY A 137 -1.75 -9.89 -16.31
C GLY A 137 -0.79 -8.87 -16.96
N ILE A 138 -1.17 -8.23 -18.06
CA ILE A 138 -0.41 -7.14 -18.69
C ILE A 138 -0.72 -5.79 -18.02
N ALA A 139 -1.95 -5.58 -17.54
CA ALA A 139 -2.39 -4.30 -16.97
C ALA A 139 -1.98 -4.12 -15.48
N SER A 140 -1.72 -5.21 -14.75
CA SER A 140 -1.25 -5.15 -13.36
C SER A 140 0.08 -4.39 -13.23
N SER A 141 0.95 -4.55 -14.22
CA SER A 141 2.27 -3.91 -14.23
C SER A 141 2.22 -2.40 -14.40
N TRP A 142 1.20 -1.85 -15.07
CA TRP A 142 1.07 -0.40 -15.30
C TRP A 142 0.46 0.35 -14.13
N ILE A 143 -0.36 -0.36 -13.35
CA ILE A 143 -1.10 0.18 -12.22
C ILE A 143 -0.28 0.11 -10.92
N PHE A 144 0.61 -0.89 -10.81
CA PHE A 144 1.30 -1.21 -9.56
C PHE A 144 2.82 -0.97 -9.55
N ARG A 145 3.36 -0.30 -10.56
CA ARG A 145 4.82 -0.17 -10.65
C ARG A 145 5.38 0.82 -9.63
N ARG A 146 5.97 0.24 -8.57
CA ARG A 146 7.28 0.64 -8.07
C ARG A 146 8.18 0.98 -9.26
N SER A 147 8.87 2.10 -9.11
CA SER A 147 9.85 2.67 -10.01
C SER A 147 10.73 1.60 -10.66
N ASP A 148 11.03 1.82 -11.93
CA ASP A 148 11.94 1.06 -12.79
C ASP A 148 11.33 -0.13 -13.51
N CYS A 149 10.68 0.15 -14.64
CA CYS A 149 10.75 -0.71 -15.82
C CYS A 149 10.65 0.16 -17.07
N THR A 150 11.80 0.48 -17.64
CA THR A 150 11.95 1.00 -19.00
C THR A 150 11.40 -0.04 -19.98
N PHE A 151 10.46 0.36 -20.84
CA PHE A 151 10.16 -0.39 -22.06
C PHE A 151 10.63 0.48 -23.23
N SER A 152 11.81 0.14 -23.75
CA SER A 152 12.22 0.57 -25.08
C SER A 152 11.43 -0.26 -26.10
N ILE A 153 10.79 0.44 -27.03
CA ILE A 153 10.45 -0.08 -28.35
C ILE A 153 11.66 0.11 -29.26
#